data_AF-A0A5B8A621-F1
#
_entry.id   AF-A0A5B8A621-F1
#
_cell.length_a   1.000
_cell.length_b   1.000
_cell.length_c   1.000
_cell.angle_alpha   90.00
_cell.angle_beta   90.00
_cell.angle_gamma   90.00
#
_symmetry.space_group_name_H-M   'P 1'
#
loop_
_entity.id
_entity.type
_entity.pdbx_description
1 polymer ?
#
loop_
_entity_poly.entity_id
_entity_poly.type
_entity_poly.pdbx_seq_one_letter_code
_entity_poly.pdbx_strand_id
1 'polypeptide(L)'
;MFVDLLFGFVCALSFLPLTTGYCAYSYGRSFWLWFALGCVLPIFSFFILFALICRKQLNPGEQLLEEAKRILAAAEINRIEK
;
A
#
# COMPACT_ATOMS: atom_id res chain seq x y z
N MET A 1 -23.25 -18.16 -6.98
CA MET A 1 -22.68 -17.04 -7.76
C MET A 1 -21.59 -16.28 -7.00
N PHE A 2 -21.86 -15.67 -5.83
CA PHE A 2 -20.83 -14.94 -5.07
C PHE A 2 -19.69 -15.84 -4.56
N VAL A 3 -20.03 -17.03 -4.05
CA VAL A 3 -19.04 -18.02 -3.58
C VAL A 3 -18.15 -18.49 -4.72
N ASP A 4 -18.72 -18.75 -5.90
CA ASP A 4 -17.98 -19.15 -7.10
C ASP A 4 -17.01 -18.06 -7.58
N LEU A 5 -17.44 -16.79 -7.50
CA LEU A 5 -16.62 -15.63 -7.83
C LEU A 5 -15.42 -15.50 -6.86
N LEU A 6 -15.67 -15.63 -5.55
CA LEU A 6 -14.62 -15.62 -4.53
C LEU A 6 -13.64 -16.78 -4.73
N PHE A 7 -14.14 -17.97 -5.02
CA PHE A 7 -13.31 -19.14 -5.27
C PHE A 7 -12.43 -18.93 -6.50
N GLY A 8 -13.01 -18.46 -7.61
CA GLY A 8 -12.26 -18.12 -8.83
C GLY A 8 -11.18 -17.07 -8.58
N PHE A 9 -11.48 -16.04 -7.78
CA PHE A 9 -10.52 -15.01 -7.41
C PHE A 9 -9.36 -15.54 -6.56
N VAL A 10 -9.65 -16.38 -5.56
CA VAL A 10 -8.61 -17.03 -4.73
C VAL A 10 -7.74 -17.96 -5.57
N CYS A 11 -8.34 -18.73 -6.49
CA CYS A 11 -7.60 -19.57 -7.44
C CYS A 11 -6.69 -18.75 -8.34
N ALA A 12 -7.19 -17.65 -8.91
CA ALA A 12 -6.41 -16.76 -9.77
C ALA A 12 -5.24 -16.12 -9.01
N LEU A 13 -5.48 -15.62 -7.78
CA LEU A 13 -4.43 -15.07 -6.93
C LEU A 13 -3.39 -16.12 -6.51
N SER A 14 -3.81 -17.36 -6.31
CA SER A 14 -2.92 -18.46 -5.91
C SER A 14 -2.05 -18.96 -7.05
N PHE A 15 -2.36 -18.65 -8.30
CA PHE A 15 -1.60 -19.11 -9.46
C PHE A 15 -0.14 -18.60 -9.45
N LEU A 16 0.07 -17.33 -9.09
CA LEU A 16 1.40 -16.73 -8.96
C LEU A 16 2.29 -17.39 -7.87
N PRO A 17 1.84 -17.53 -6.61
CA PRO A 17 2.62 -18.22 -5.60
C PRO A 17 2.79 -19.72 -5.89
N LEU A 18 1.80 -20.37 -6.53
CA LEU A 18 1.92 -21.78 -6.94
C LEU A 18 3.03 -21.99 -7.98
N THR A 19 3.06 -21.17 -9.03
CA THR A 19 4.11 -21.23 -10.07
C THR A 19 5.48 -20.90 -9.48
N THR A 20 5.56 -19.91 -8.60
CA THR A 20 6.80 -19.55 -7.89
C THR A 20 7.31 -20.69 -7.01
N GLY A 21 6.42 -21.31 -6.24
CA GLY A 21 6.75 -22.47 -5.41
C GLY A 21 7.21 -23.66 -6.25
N TYR A 22 6.54 -23.94 -7.36
CA TYR A 22 6.89 -25.02 -8.28
C TYR A 22 8.28 -24.81 -8.90
N CYS A 23 8.57 -23.59 -9.37
CA CYS A 23 9.91 -23.23 -9.85
C CYS A 23 10.95 -23.48 -8.76
N ALA A 24 10.73 -22.98 -7.54
CA ALA A 24 11.68 -23.17 -6.45
C ALA A 24 11.91 -24.65 -6.09
N TYR A 25 10.86 -25.48 -6.15
CA TYR A 25 10.97 -26.92 -5.96
C TYR A 25 11.82 -27.59 -7.04
N SER A 26 11.65 -27.19 -8.31
CA SER A 26 12.49 -27.65 -9.43
C SER A 26 13.98 -27.33 -9.23
N TYR A 27 14.29 -26.21 -8.58
CA TYR A 27 15.66 -25.82 -8.22
C TYR A 27 16.16 -26.44 -6.89
N GLY A 28 15.46 -27.41 -6.30
CA GLY A 28 15.86 -28.10 -5.07
C GLY A 28 15.65 -27.29 -3.79
N ARG A 29 14.85 -26.22 -3.83
CA ARG A 29 14.45 -25.45 -2.65
C ARG A 29 13.08 -25.89 -2.13
N SER A 30 12.77 -25.55 -0.88
CA SER A 30 11.51 -25.90 -0.23
C SER A 30 10.32 -25.16 -0.87
N PHE A 31 9.42 -25.90 -1.53
CA PHE A 31 8.18 -25.39 -2.14
C PHE A 31 7.39 -24.46 -1.20
N TRP A 32 7.13 -24.94 0.02
CA TRP A 32 6.28 -24.26 1.01
C TRP A 32 6.80 -22.90 1.45
N LEU A 33 8.11 -22.74 1.57
CA LEU A 33 8.73 -21.46 1.95
C LEU A 33 8.47 -20.42 0.86
N TRP A 34 8.70 -20.78 -0.40
CA TRP A 34 8.53 -19.88 -1.54
C TRP A 34 7.06 -19.61 -1.86
N PHE A 35 6.18 -20.59 -1.66
CA PHE A 35 4.74 -20.41 -1.74
C PHE A 35 4.24 -19.43 -0.68
N ALA A 36 4.60 -19.64 0.59
CA ALA A 36 4.23 -18.73 1.67
C ALA A 36 4.78 -17.31 1.44
N LEU A 37 6.02 -17.21 0.95
CA LEU A 37 6.63 -15.92 0.59
C LEU A 37 5.81 -15.20 -0.50
N GLY A 38 5.43 -15.92 -1.56
CA GLY A 38 4.59 -15.37 -2.64
C GLY A 38 3.20 -14.94 -2.18
N CYS A 39 2.62 -15.61 -1.18
CA CYS A 39 1.34 -15.23 -0.57
C CYS A 39 1.48 -14.02 0.39
N VAL A 40 2.57 -13.93 1.14
CA VAL A 40 2.79 -12.89 2.16
C VAL A 40 3.25 -11.57 1.54
N LEU A 41 4.04 -11.60 0.47
CA LEU A 41 4.57 -10.41 -0.19
C LEU A 41 3.50 -9.37 -0.56
N PRO A 42 2.37 -9.72 -1.23
CA PRO A 42 1.34 -8.75 -1.56
C PRO A 42 0.68 -8.16 -0.31
N ILE A 43 0.45 -8.98 0.73
CA ILE A 43 -0.10 -8.51 2.01
C ILE A 43 0.82 -7.47 2.63
N PHE A 44 2.13 -7.74 2.68
CA PHE A 44 3.12 -6.81 3.22
C PHE A 44 3.20 -5.51 2.42
N SER A 45 3.09 -5.58 1.09
CA SER A 45 3.03 -4.41 0.21
C SER A 45 1.84 -3.50 0.57
N PHE A 46 0.65 -4.08 0.80
CA PHE A 46 -0.51 -3.32 1.26
C PHE A 46 -0.28 -2.67 2.62
N PHE A 47 0.34 -3.37 3.57
CA PHE A 47 0.67 -2.79 4.88
C PHE A 47 1.62 -1.60 4.77
N ILE A 48 2.65 -1.68 3.92
CA ILE A 48 3.56 -0.56 3.67
C ILE A 48 2.79 0.62 3.08
N LEU A 49 1.95 0.37 2.08
CA LEU A 49 1.18 1.41 1.42
C LEU A 49 0.21 2.08 2.41
N PHE A 50 -0.46 1.29 3.24
CA PHE A 50 -1.33 1.76 4.31
C PHE A 50 -0.54 2.59 5.32
N ALA A 51 0.62 2.11 5.78
CA ALA A 51 1.48 2.85 6.68
C ALA A 51 1.93 4.19 6.07
N LEU A 52 2.23 4.23 4.77
CA LEU A 52 2.60 5.45 4.05
C LEU A 52 1.41 6.43 3.99
N ILE A 53 0.21 5.94 3.67
CA ILE A 53 -1.02 6.74 3.66
C ILE A 53 -1.32 7.28 5.06
N CYS A 54 -1.24 6.44 6.10
CA CYS A 54 -1.39 6.85 7.48
C CYS A 54 -0.34 7.90 7.86
N ARG A 55 0.93 7.71 7.48
CA ARG A 55 1.97 8.72 7.71
C ARG A 55 1.69 10.03 7.00
N LYS A 56 1.11 10.00 5.80
CA LYS A 56 0.72 11.22 5.07
C LYS A 56 -0.44 11.93 5.76
N GLN A 57 -1.50 11.20 6.10
CA GLN A 57 -2.69 11.74 6.76
C GLN A 57 -2.42 12.21 8.21
N LEU A 58 -1.54 11.50 8.92
CA LEU A 58 -1.11 11.81 10.29
C LEU A 58 0.12 12.71 10.33
N ASN A 59 0.50 13.36 9.22
CA ASN A 59 1.53 14.39 9.26
C ASN A 59 0.87 15.75 9.55
N PRO A 60 0.75 16.17 10.82
CA PRO A 60 0.21 17.50 11.16
C PRO A 60 1.01 18.63 10.50
N GLY A 61 2.22 18.35 10.00
CA GLY A 61 3.01 19.27 9.20
C GLY A 61 2.28 19.80 7.95
N GLU A 62 1.50 18.98 7.22
CA GLU A 62 0.76 19.49 6.06
C GLU A 62 -0.37 20.45 6.47
N GLN A 63 -1.07 20.15 7.57
CA GLN A 63 -2.11 21.05 8.11
C GLN A 63 -1.52 22.38 8.61
N LEU A 64 -0.41 22.32 9.36
CA LEU A 64 0.27 23.50 9.88
C LEU A 64 0.87 24.37 8.77
N LEU A 65 1.34 23.75 7.67
CA LEU A 65 1.89 24.46 6.53
C LEU A 65 0.78 25.16 5.71
N GLU A 66 -0.36 24.50 5.52
CA GLU A 66 -1.55 25.13 4.92
C GLU A 66 -2.09 26.28 5.77
N GLU A 67 -2.10 26.13 7.09
CA GLU A 67 -2.50 27.20 8.02
C GLU A 67 -1.53 28.39 7.96
N ALA A 68 -0.21 28.13 7.96
CA ALA A 68 0.80 29.17 7.82
C ALA A 68 0.69 29.93 6.49
N LYS A 69 0.41 29.23 5.38
CA LYS A 69 0.17 29.88 4.07
C LYS A 69 -1.04 30.79 4.08
N ARG A 70 -2.15 30.39 4.73
CA ARG A 70 -3.35 31.24 4.84
C ARG A 70 -3.05 32.51 5.64
N ILE A 71 -2.34 32.37 6.76
CA ILE A 71 -1.95 33.52 7.59
C ILE A 71 -1.07 34.47 6.78
N LEU A 72 -0.11 33.94 6.02
CA LEU A 72 0.77 34.74 5.16
C LEU A 72 -0.01 35.48 4.06
N ALA A 73 -0.92 34.78 3.37
CA ALA A 73 -1.76 35.39 2.34
C ALA A 73 -2.67 36.50 2.89
N ALA A 74 -3.25 36.29 4.08
CA ALA A 74 -4.05 37.31 4.76
C ALA A 74 -3.21 38.53 5.18
N ALA A 75 -1.97 38.32 5.60
CA ALA A 75 -1.04 39.41 5.94
C ALA A 75 -0.61 40.20 4.69
N GLU A 76 -0.37 39.52 3.57
CA GLU A 76 -0.04 40.15 2.27
C GLU A 76 -1.18 41.05 1.79
N ILE A 77 -2.43 40.58 1.84
CA ILE A 77 -3.62 41.36 1.46
C ILE A 77 -3.77 42.61 2.33
N ASN A 78 -3.67 42.46 3.66
CA ASN A 78 -3.74 43.59 4.59
C ASN A 78 -2.61 44.62 4.39
N ARG A 79 -1.44 44.18 3.89
CA ARG A 79 -0.32 45.07 3.59
C ARG A 79 -0.55 45.85 2.29
N ILE A 80 -1.30 45.31 1.34
CA ILE A 80 -1.64 45.98 0.07
C ILE A 80 -2.76 47.00 0.27
N GLU A 81 -3.70 46.75 1.19
CA GLU A 81 -4.80 47.67 1.52
C GLU A 81 -4.39 48.91 2.34
N LYS A 82 -3.17 48.93 2.89
CA LYS A 82 -2.67 49.99 3.78
C LYS A 82 -1.64 50.89 3.10
#